data_AF-F8NPZ3-F1
#
_entry.id   AF-F8NPZ3-F1
#
_cell.length_a   1.000
_cell.length_b   1.000
_cell.length_c   1.000
_cell.angle_alpha   90.00
_cell.angle_beta   90.00
_cell.angle_gamma   90.00
#
_symmetry.space_group_name_H-M   'P 1'
#
loop_
_entity.id
_entity.type
_entity.pdbx_description
1 polymer ?
#
loop_
_entity_poly.entity_id
_entity_poly.type
_entity_poly.pdbx_seq_one_letter_code
_entity_poly.pdbx_strand_id
1 'polypeptide(L)' 'MTPHRHWMHHYTPYRVLIKLADHTVVYSAGVGTVVFNPVMNGKVARAVEFSRVLHVPDLRN' A
#
# COMPACT_ATOMS: atom_id res chain seq x y z
N MET A 1 3.08 1.37 1.86
CA MET A 1 3.21 0.15 1.02
C MET A 1 2.30 -0.92 1.60
N THR A 2 1.79 -1.84 0.78
CA THR A 2 0.87 -2.91 1.21
C THR A 2 1.08 -4.18 0.37
N PRO A 3 0.93 -5.39 0.95
CA PRO A 3 0.88 -6.63 0.18
C PRO A 3 -0.49 -6.88 -0.48
N HIS A 4 -1.53 -6.11 -0.12
CA HIS A 4 -2.91 -6.38 -0.52
C HIS A 4 -3.26 -5.74 -1.87
N ARG A 5 -3.06 -6.47 -2.98
CA ARG A 5 -3.43 -6.01 -4.33
C ARG A 5 -4.90 -5.58 -4.46
N HIS A 6 -5.80 -6.29 -3.81
CA HIS A 6 -7.25 -6.06 -3.93
C HIS A 6 -7.72 -4.76 -3.24
N TRP A 7 -6.87 -4.11 -2.44
CA TRP A 7 -7.16 -2.78 -1.88
C TRP A 7 -6.89 -1.65 -2.88
N MET A 8 -6.23 -1.94 -4.00
CA MET A 8 -5.74 -0.92 -4.90
C MET A 8 -6.72 -0.56 -6.00
N HIS A 9 -6.81 0.75 -6.25
CA HIS A 9 -7.46 1.35 -7.41
C HIS A 9 -6.40 1.99 -8.32
N HIS A 10 -6.77 2.24 -9.58
CA HIS A 10 -5.89 2.84 -10.60
C HIS A 10 -4.50 2.18 -10.67
N TYR A 11 -4.48 0.85 -10.57
CA TYR A 11 -3.25 0.08 -10.47
C TYR A 11 -2.48 0.06 -11.79
N THR A 12 -1.16 0.32 -11.72
CA THR A 12 -0.24 0.16 -12.84
C THR A 12 0.97 -0.68 -12.42
N PRO A 13 1.51 -1.54 -13.31
CA PRO A 13 2.79 -2.20 -13.07
C PRO A 13 3.88 -1.17 -12.84
N TYR A 14 4.63 -1.33 -11.76
CA TYR A 14 5.68 -0.40 -11.34
C TYR A 14 6.61 -1.12 -10.38
N ARG A 15 7.87 -1.28 -10.80
CA ARG A 15 8.86 -2.08 -10.10
C ARG A 15 10.01 -1.19 -9.61
N VAL A 16 10.11 -1.04 -8.29
CA VAL A 16 11.22 -0.37 -7.62
C VAL A 16 11.80 -1.24 -6.52
N LEU A 17 13.10 -1.09 -6.28
CA LEU A 17 13.82 -1.74 -5.20
C LEU A 17 13.46 -1.07 -3.87
N ILE A 18 13.22 -1.88 -2.84
CA ILE A 18 12.91 -1.42 -1.49
C ILE A 18 13.81 -2.17 -0.52
N LYS A 19 14.63 -1.43 0.24
CA LYS A 19 15.42 -1.99 1.34
C LYS A 19 14.60 -1.89 2.63
N LEU A 20 14.26 -3.04 3.20
CA LEU A 20 13.50 -3.12 4.45
C LEU A 20 14.42 -2.85 5.66
N ALA A 21 13.80 -2.63 6.83
CA ALA A 21 14.52 -2.33 8.07
C ALA A 21 15.40 -3.50 8.55
N ASP A 22 15.04 -4.73 8.21
CA ASP A 22 15.84 -5.94 8.45
C ASP A 22 16.97 -6.14 7.42
N HIS A 23 17.23 -5.14 6.58
CA HIS A 23 18.23 -5.13 5.51
C HIS A 23 17.93 -6.05 4.33
N THR A 24 16.80 -6.76 4.33
CA THR A 24 16.35 -7.52 3.16
C THR A 24 15.93 -6.56 2.04
N VAL A 25 16.00 -7.07 0.81
CA VAL A 25 15.62 -6.33 -0.40
C VAL A 25 14.41 -6.99 -1.02
N VAL A 26 13.35 -6.21 -1.22
CA VAL A 26 12.11 -6.62 -1.91
C VAL A 26 11.81 -5.66 -3.06
N TYR A 27 10.84 -6.03 -3.91
CA TYR A 27 10.42 -5.21 -5.04
C TYR A 27 8.93 -4.92 -4.99
N SER A 28 8.55 -3.71 -5.41
CA SER A 28 7.15 -3.47 -5.74
C SER A 28 6.75 -4.24 -7.01
N ALA A 29 5.52 -4.72 -7.04
CA ALA A 29 4.88 -5.24 -8.25
C ALA A 29 4.06 -4.15 -8.98
N GLY A 30 3.64 -3.11 -8.27
CA GLY A 30 2.90 -2.00 -8.85
C GLY A 30 2.70 -0.83 -7.93
N VAL A 31 1.99 0.17 -8.46
CA VAL A 31 1.61 1.38 -7.75
C VAL A 31 0.15 1.71 -8.06
N GLY A 32 -0.57 2.22 -7.07
CA GLY A 32 -1.96 2.63 -7.23
C GLY A 32 -2.39 3.57 -6.11
N THR A 33 -3.71 3.69 -5.94
CA THR A 33 -4.32 4.42 -4.82
C THR A 33 -5.06 3.47 -3.90
N VAL A 34 -5.16 3.84 -2.61
CA VAL A 34 -5.87 3.06 -1.58
C VAL A 34 -6.78 4.00 -0.80
N VAL A 35 -8.05 3.65 -0.69
CA VAL A 35 -9.02 4.37 0.14
C VAL A 35 -9.04 3.75 1.54
N PHE A 36 -8.86 4.59 2.55
CA PHE A 36 -8.92 4.22 3.95
C PHE A 36 -10.05 4.98 4.65
N ASN A 37 -10.87 4.25 5.40
CA ASN A 37 -11.95 4.81 6.21
C ASN A 37 -11.51 4.81 7.68
N PRO A 38 -10.87 5.88 8.18
CA PRO A 38 -10.42 5.93 9.56
C PRO A 38 -11.60 5.86 10.53
N VAL A 39 -11.40 5.13 11.63
CA VAL A 39 -12.30 5.19 12.79
C VAL A 39 -11.60 5.99 13.87
N MET A 40 -12.20 7.12 14.26
CA MET A 40 -11.72 7.99 15.33
C MET A 40 -12.77 8.07 16.42
N ASN A 41 -12.40 7.73 17.66
CA ASN A 41 -13.31 7.69 18.81
C ASN A 41 -14.59 6.87 18.55
N GLY A 42 -14.44 5.71 17.89
CA GLY A 42 -15.56 4.82 17.56
C GLY A 42 -16.46 5.29 16.42
N LYS A 43 -16.15 6.42 15.77
CA LYS A 43 -16.91 6.96 14.62
C LYS A 43 -16.08 6.89 13.36
N VAL A 44 -16.71 6.47 12.25
CA VAL A 44 -16.10 6.55 10.93
C VAL A 44 -15.92 8.03 10.58
N ALA A 45 -14.67 8.41 10.33
CA ALA A 45 -14.30 9.74 9.89
C ALA A 45 -14.22 9.80 8.36
N ARG A 46 -13.92 10.98 7.82
CA ARG A 46 -13.80 11.20 6.38
C ARG A 46 -12.78 10.23 5.77
N ALA A 47 -13.18 9.56 4.70
CA ALA A 47 -12.30 8.70 3.91
C ALA A 47 -11.08 9.48 3.39
N VAL A 48 -9.92 8.86 3.45
CA VAL A 48 -8.67 9.40 2.93
C VAL A 48 -8.19 8.49 1.80
N GLU A 49 -7.83 9.09 0.68
CA GLU A 49 -7.17 8.38 -0.42
C GLU A 49 -5.66 8.58 -0.33
N PHE A 50 -4.93 7.49 -0.15
CA PHE A 50 -3.49 7.47 -0.28
C PHE A 50 -3.13 7.33 -1.75
N SER A 51 -2.38 8.30 -2.27
CA SER A 51 -1.84 8.25 -3.63
C SER A 51 -0.46 7.58 -3.65
N ARG A 52 -0.10 6.99 -4.80
CA ARG A 52 1.21 6.36 -5.06
C ARG A 52 1.58 5.28 -4.03
N VAL A 53 0.61 4.47 -3.62
CA VAL A 53 0.84 3.34 -2.73
C VAL A 53 1.52 2.22 -3.50
N LEU A 54 2.71 1.80 -3.04
CA LEU A 54 3.40 0.65 -3.59
C LEU A 54 2.73 -0.66 -3.16
N HIS A 55 2.42 -1.51 -4.13
CA HIS A 55 2.04 -2.91 -3.93
C HIS A 55 3.30 -3.75 -3.86
N VAL A 56 3.54 -4.39 -2.74
CA VAL A 56 4.77 -5.16 -2.46
C VAL A 56 4.34 -6.53 -1.93
N PRO A 57 4.19 -7.54 -2.82
CA PRO A 57 3.67 -8.86 -2.44
C PRO A 57 4.48 -9.57 -1.35
N ASP A 58 5.79 -9.30 -1.30
CA ASP A 58 6.71 -9.95 -0.37
C ASP A 58 6.65 -9.35 1.05
N LEU A 59 5.88 -8.26 1.27
CA LEU A 59 5.65 -7.74 2.62
C LEU A 59 4.78 -8.72 3.41
N ARG A 60 5.30 -9.21 4.53
CA ARG A 60 4.53 -9.98 5.51
C ARG A 60 3.73 -9.03 6.39
N ASN A 61 2.51 -9.43 6.74
CA ASN A 61 1.61 -8.70 7.63
C ASN A 61 1.45 -9.49 8.94
#